data_AF-A0AAC9Z4U4-F1
#
_entry.id   AF-A0AAC9Z4U4-F1
#
_cell.length_a   1.000
_cell.length_b   1.000
_cell.length_c   1.000
_cell.angle_alpha   90.00
_cell.angle_beta   90.00
_cell.angle_gamma   90.00
#
_symmetry.space_group_name_H-M   'P 1'
#
loop_
_entity.id
_entity.type
_entity.pdbx_description
1 polymer ?
#
loop_
_entity_poly.entity_id
_entity_poly.type
_entity_poly.pdbx_seq_one_letter_code
_entity_poly.pdbx_strand_id
1 'polypeptide(L)'
;MLTLNVSFGIFVFMPLGWLFMLIIILLETFFFSKKLKDQWFNLIVFWKILVTNIISGIIGILISLKLNGGWWLVVWFPWVSKNEVSLSNPQAIKWLAIYYLCAFILTLILEFLTNYLFLKKSFDIKKIGKLTLLANVISYLFGSIVLYSYSFL
;
A
#
# COMPACT_ATOMS: atom_id res chain seq x y z
N MET A 1 18.74 18.84 -7.36
CA MET A 1 17.79 17.78 -6.91
C MET A 1 17.09 17.27 -8.16
N LEU A 2 17.34 16.03 -8.59
CA LEU A 2 16.46 15.39 -9.56
C LEU A 2 15.16 15.07 -8.83
N THR A 3 14.14 15.88 -9.06
CA THR A 3 12.76 15.55 -8.72
C THR A 3 12.41 14.29 -9.50
N LEU A 4 12.41 13.14 -8.83
CA LEU A 4 11.72 11.96 -9.33
C LEU A 4 10.24 12.36 -9.40
N ASN A 5 9.75 12.68 -10.59
CA ASN A 5 8.32 12.73 -10.83
C ASN A 5 7.85 11.29 -10.72
N VAL A 6 7.38 10.91 -9.54
CA VAL A 6 6.80 9.59 -9.30
C VAL A 6 5.29 9.77 -9.43
N SER A 7 4.78 9.58 -10.63
CA SER A 7 3.40 9.97 -10.93
C SER A 7 2.39 8.95 -10.43
N PHE A 8 2.10 9.00 -9.13
CA PHE A 8 0.90 8.37 -8.61
C PHE A 8 -0.37 9.14 -8.95
N GLY A 9 -0.29 10.47 -9.14
CA GLY A 9 -1.39 11.26 -9.67
C GLY A 9 -1.95 10.61 -10.92
N ILE A 10 -1.10 10.21 -11.87
CA ILE A 10 -1.54 9.50 -13.07
C ILE A 10 -2.25 8.18 -12.73
N PHE A 11 -1.77 7.40 -11.76
CA PHE A 11 -2.33 6.07 -11.48
C PHE A 11 -3.72 6.13 -10.79
N VAL A 12 -3.95 7.02 -9.84
CA VAL A 12 -5.30 7.23 -9.24
C VAL A 12 -6.28 7.82 -10.24
N PHE A 13 -5.82 8.54 -11.26
CA PHE A 13 -6.70 9.03 -12.33
C PHE A 13 -6.90 8.00 -13.46
N MET A 14 -6.28 6.81 -13.39
CA MET A 14 -6.42 5.74 -14.39
C MET A 14 -7.29 4.57 -13.88
N PRO A 15 -8.18 4.00 -14.71
CA PRO A 15 -8.98 2.82 -14.35
C PRO A 15 -8.13 1.61 -13.92
N LEU A 16 -6.99 1.39 -14.58
CA LEU A 16 -6.05 0.33 -14.24
C LEU A 16 -5.48 0.48 -12.83
N GLY A 17 -5.30 1.73 -12.36
CA GLY A 17 -4.79 1.96 -11.02
C GLY A 17 -5.79 1.60 -9.94
N TRP A 18 -7.07 1.90 -10.16
CA TRP A 18 -8.14 1.43 -9.27
C TRP A 18 -8.27 -0.09 -9.25
N LEU A 19 -8.13 -0.75 -10.41
CA LEU A 19 -8.17 -2.22 -10.47
C LEU A 19 -7.01 -2.83 -9.69
N PHE A 20 -5.79 -2.31 -9.86
CA PHE A 20 -4.62 -2.76 -9.10
C PHE A 20 -4.80 -2.54 -7.59
N MET A 21 -5.25 -1.34 -7.18
CA MET A 21 -5.55 -1.03 -5.79
C MET A 21 -6.59 -2.00 -5.21
N LEU A 22 -7.66 -2.29 -5.95
CA LEU A 22 -8.67 -3.26 -5.53
C LEU A 22 -8.07 -4.65 -5.30
N ILE A 23 -7.19 -5.13 -6.19
CA ILE A 23 -6.52 -6.42 -6.06
C ILE A 23 -5.67 -6.45 -4.77
N ILE A 24 -4.91 -5.39 -4.50
CA ILE A 24 -4.10 -5.27 -3.29
C ILE A 24 -4.97 -5.30 -2.03
N ILE A 25 -6.06 -4.52 -1.98
CA ILE A 25 -7.01 -4.53 -0.85
C ILE A 25 -7.53 -5.94 -0.59
N LEU A 26 -7.97 -6.62 -1.65
CA LEU A 26 -8.56 -7.95 -1.53
C LEU A 26 -7.53 -8.97 -1.05
N LEU A 27 -6.29 -8.89 -1.55
CA LEU A 27 -5.19 -9.74 -1.12
C LEU A 27 -4.85 -9.55 0.35
N GLU A 28 -4.71 -8.30 0.80
CA GLU A 28 -4.45 -7.97 2.21
C GLU A 28 -5.60 -8.41 3.10
N THR A 29 -6.83 -8.11 2.69
CA THR A 29 -8.04 -8.48 3.42
C THR A 29 -8.14 -9.99 3.59
N PHE A 30 -7.92 -10.74 2.50
CA PHE A 30 -7.96 -12.19 2.52
C PHE A 30 -6.86 -12.77 3.42
N PHE A 31 -5.63 -12.31 3.26
CA PHE A 31 -4.50 -12.78 4.07
C PHE A 31 -4.70 -12.48 5.56
N PHE A 32 -5.04 -11.23 5.89
CA PHE A 32 -5.23 -10.78 7.25
C PHE A 32 -6.41 -11.51 7.90
N SER A 33 -7.56 -11.56 7.24
CA SER A 33 -8.76 -12.24 7.79
C SER A 33 -8.49 -13.71 8.08
N LYS A 34 -7.82 -14.41 7.15
CA LYS A 34 -7.41 -15.80 7.34
C LYS A 34 -6.51 -15.97 8.55
N LYS A 35 -5.47 -15.16 8.69
CA LYS A 35 -4.51 -15.25 9.80
C LYS A 35 -5.04 -14.73 11.13
N LEU A 36 -6.06 -13.87 11.12
CA LEU A 36 -6.64 -13.33 12.34
C LEU A 36 -7.48 -14.36 13.09
N LYS A 37 -8.20 -15.23 12.35
CA LYS A 37 -9.06 -16.28 12.92
C LYS A 37 -8.58 -17.72 12.66
N ASP A 38 -7.51 -17.92 11.90
CA ASP A 38 -7.05 -19.23 11.40
C ASP A 38 -8.15 -20.03 10.67
N GLN A 39 -9.06 -19.31 10.03
CA GLN A 39 -10.15 -19.86 9.22
C GLN A 39 -9.99 -19.37 7.79
N TRP A 40 -10.27 -20.21 6.80
CA TRP A 40 -10.16 -19.83 5.39
C TRP A 40 -11.09 -18.68 5.00
N PHE A 41 -12.29 -18.62 5.59
CA PHE A 41 -13.22 -17.53 5.37
C PHE A 41 -14.11 -17.31 6.59
N ASN A 42 -14.11 -16.08 7.11
CA ASN A 42 -15.04 -15.61 8.12
C ASN A 42 -15.63 -14.29 7.63
N LEU A 43 -16.88 -14.32 7.18
CA LEU A 43 -17.51 -13.20 6.49
C LEU A 43 -17.48 -11.90 7.32
N ILE A 44 -17.75 -11.99 8.62
CA ILE A 44 -17.77 -10.83 9.53
C ILE A 44 -16.38 -10.21 9.66
N VAL A 45 -15.35 -11.03 9.86
CA VAL A 45 -13.98 -10.55 9.99
C VAL A 45 -13.44 -10.04 8.66
N PHE A 46 -13.73 -10.73 7.57
CA PHE A 46 -13.38 -10.32 6.21
C PHE A 46 -13.94 -8.92 5.91
N TRP A 47 -15.24 -8.70 6.13
CA TRP A 47 -15.85 -7.39 5.91
C TRP A 47 -15.28 -6.30 6.80
N LYS A 48 -14.99 -6.60 8.08
CA LYS A 48 -14.36 -5.62 8.97
C LYS A 48 -13.00 -5.17 8.45
N ILE A 49 -12.17 -6.11 8.01
CA ILE A 49 -10.83 -5.81 7.48
C ILE A 49 -10.94 -5.11 6.12
N LEU A 50 -11.88 -5.52 5.27
CA LEU A 50 -12.10 -4.89 3.97
C LEU A 50 -12.45 -3.41 4.15
N VAL A 51 -13.36 -3.12 5.08
CA VAL A 51 -13.77 -1.74 5.40
C VAL A 51 -12.59 -0.95 5.96
N THR A 52 -11.78 -1.53 6.86
CA THR A 52 -10.61 -0.81 7.40
C THR A 52 -9.57 -0.53 6.33
N ASN A 53 -9.29 -1.47 5.42
CA ASN A 53 -8.36 -1.28 4.32
C ASN A 53 -8.86 -0.26 3.29
N ILE A 54 -10.18 -0.23 3.01
CA ILE A 54 -10.77 0.79 2.14
C ILE A 54 -10.65 2.17 2.80
N ILE A 55 -10.97 2.28 4.10
CA ILE A 55 -10.87 3.55 4.84
C ILE A 55 -9.42 4.03 4.87
N SER A 56 -8.45 3.15 5.15
CA SER A 56 -7.04 3.52 5.15
C SER A 56 -6.59 3.98 3.76
N GLY A 57 -6.97 3.26 2.70
CA GLY A 57 -6.66 3.65 1.32
C GLY A 57 -7.21 5.03 0.96
N ILE A 58 -8.50 5.29 1.26
CA ILE A 58 -9.13 6.60 1.01
C ILE A 58 -8.42 7.71 1.78
N ILE A 59 -8.16 7.50 3.08
CA ILE A 59 -7.47 8.51 3.90
C ILE A 59 -6.05 8.76 3.36
N GLY A 60 -5.32 7.71 2.99
CA GLY A 60 -3.98 7.80 2.40
C GLY A 60 -3.97 8.63 1.12
N ILE A 61 -4.92 8.38 0.22
CA ILE A 61 -5.09 9.14 -1.03
C ILE A 61 -5.41 10.62 -0.73
N LEU A 62 -6.39 10.89 0.14
CA LEU A 62 -6.79 12.26 0.47
C LEU A 62 -5.67 13.06 1.15
N ILE A 63 -4.92 12.44 2.06
CA ILE A 63 -3.76 13.06 2.70
C ILE A 63 -2.67 13.37 1.66
N SER A 64 -2.38 12.43 0.77
CA SER A 64 -1.41 12.61 -0.30
C SER A 64 -1.79 13.77 -1.23
N LEU A 65 -3.05 13.80 -1.70
CA LEU A 65 -3.58 14.87 -2.54
C LEU A 65 -3.49 16.24 -1.84
N LYS A 66 -3.83 16.31 -0.56
CA LYS A 66 -3.80 17.58 0.20
C LYS A 66 -2.37 18.09 0.46
N LEU A 67 -1.43 17.20 0.78
CA LEU A 67 -0.08 17.60 1.20
C LEU A 67 0.88 17.82 0.02
N ASN A 68 0.69 17.12 -1.09
CA ASN A 68 1.62 17.16 -2.21
C ASN A 68 0.98 17.09 -3.60
N GLY A 69 -0.34 17.30 -3.69
CA GLY A 69 -1.08 17.22 -4.95
C GLY A 69 -1.20 15.81 -5.53
N GLY A 70 -0.76 14.77 -4.80
CA GLY A 70 -0.70 13.38 -5.27
C GLY A 70 0.58 13.04 -6.05
N TRP A 71 1.59 13.89 -6.02
CA TRP A 71 2.80 13.76 -6.86
C TRP A 71 4.05 13.32 -6.12
N TRP A 72 4.15 13.58 -4.81
CA TRP A 72 5.43 13.42 -4.11
C TRP A 72 5.47 12.32 -3.09
N LEU A 73 4.37 11.86 -2.50
CA LEU A 73 4.41 10.73 -1.58
C LEU A 73 3.02 10.19 -1.39
N VAL A 74 2.89 8.89 -1.63
CA VAL A 74 1.62 8.21 -1.56
C VAL A 74 1.77 7.12 -0.54
N VAL A 75 0.84 7.15 0.38
CA VAL A 75 0.69 6.14 1.40
C VAL A 75 0.04 4.92 0.74
N TRP A 76 0.81 4.22 -0.09
CA TRP A 76 0.53 2.85 -0.54
C TRP A 76 1.57 2.29 -1.47
N PHE A 77 1.76 2.87 -2.66
CA PHE A 77 2.71 2.31 -3.62
C PHE A 77 3.19 3.38 -4.59
N PRO A 78 4.51 3.57 -4.68
CA PRO A 78 5.06 4.54 -5.62
C PRO A 78 5.22 3.95 -7.03
N TRP A 79 4.45 4.47 -7.99
CA TRP A 79 4.51 4.06 -9.39
C TRP A 79 5.52 4.89 -10.19
N VAL A 80 6.61 4.26 -10.63
CA VAL A 80 7.61 4.86 -11.52
C VAL A 80 7.78 4.03 -12.79
N SER A 81 8.12 4.70 -13.89
CA SER A 81 8.42 4.11 -15.20
C SER A 81 9.90 4.31 -15.58
N LYS A 82 10.35 3.57 -16.59
CA LYS A 82 11.68 3.74 -17.21
C LYS A 82 11.96 5.14 -17.76
N ASN A 83 10.92 5.93 -18.03
CA ASN A 83 11.04 7.30 -18.49
C ASN A 83 11.37 8.27 -17.33
N GLU A 84 11.06 7.89 -16.09
CA GLU A 84 11.26 8.73 -14.88
C GLU A 84 12.50 8.30 -14.10
N VAL A 85 12.75 6.99 -14.01
CA VAL A 85 13.89 6.41 -13.28
C VAL A 85 14.69 5.51 -14.21
N SER A 86 15.98 5.80 -14.39
CA SER A 86 16.89 4.85 -15.04
C SER A 86 17.45 3.85 -14.03
N LEU A 87 17.15 2.57 -14.21
CA LEU A 87 17.69 1.47 -13.40
C LEU A 87 19.20 1.23 -13.66
N SER A 88 19.78 1.81 -14.71
CA SER A 88 21.23 1.74 -14.92
C SER A 88 22.02 2.74 -14.06
N ASN A 89 21.33 3.69 -13.41
CA ASN A 89 21.95 4.69 -12.54
C ASN A 89 21.81 4.28 -11.06
N PRO A 90 22.92 3.92 -10.37
CA PRO A 90 22.89 3.50 -8.96
C PRO A 90 22.29 4.54 -8.02
N GLN A 91 22.50 5.83 -8.31
CA GLN A 91 21.96 6.92 -7.48
C GLN A 91 20.43 7.02 -7.61
N ALA A 92 19.89 6.77 -8.81
CA ALA A 92 18.46 6.76 -9.04
C ALA A 92 17.78 5.59 -8.32
N ILE A 93 18.41 4.40 -8.35
CA ILE A 93 17.95 3.22 -7.60
C ILE A 93 17.92 3.52 -6.09
N LYS A 94 18.99 4.13 -5.56
CA LYS A 94 19.06 4.47 -4.13
C LYS A 94 17.91 5.38 -3.70
N TRP A 95 17.63 6.43 -4.48
CA TRP A 95 16.52 7.34 -4.18
C TRP A 95 15.15 6.67 -4.33
N LEU A 96 14.97 5.81 -5.32
CA LEU A 96 13.76 5.03 -5.48
C LEU A 96 13.52 4.08 -4.29
N ALA A 97 14.57 3.42 -3.79
CA ALA A 97 14.48 2.54 -2.64
C ALA A 97 14.08 3.31 -1.36
N ILE A 98 14.69 4.48 -1.11
CA ILE A 98 14.32 5.36 0.00
C ILE A 98 12.85 5.77 -0.13
N TYR A 99 12.42 6.10 -1.34
CA TYR A 99 11.05 6.50 -1.62
C TYR A 99 10.03 5.39 -1.29
N TYR A 100 10.29 4.17 -1.78
CA TYR A 100 9.51 2.96 -1.46
C TYR A 100 9.46 2.69 0.04
N LEU A 101 10.59 2.82 0.74
CA LEU A 101 10.65 2.58 2.17
C LEU A 101 9.81 3.61 2.96
N CYS A 102 9.88 4.88 2.58
CA CYS A 102 9.05 5.93 3.19
C CYS A 102 7.56 5.68 2.96
N ALA A 103 7.16 5.34 1.73
CA ALA A 103 5.78 5.00 1.39
C ALA A 103 5.28 3.78 2.19
N PHE A 104 6.12 2.76 2.33
CA PHE A 104 5.81 1.55 3.09
C PHE A 104 5.58 1.86 4.57
N ILE A 105 6.50 2.60 5.20
CA ILE A 105 6.40 2.96 6.63
C ILE A 105 5.13 3.77 6.89
N LEU A 106 4.82 4.75 6.04
CA LEU A 106 3.62 5.56 6.20
C LEU A 106 2.35 4.73 6.01
N THR A 107 2.37 3.78 5.07
CA THR A 107 1.26 2.84 4.87
C THR A 107 1.03 2.00 6.10
N LEU A 108 2.11 1.40 6.61
CA LEU A 108 2.07 0.58 7.81
C LEU A 108 1.49 1.36 9.00
N ILE A 109 1.90 2.62 9.19
CA ILE A 109 1.38 3.48 10.26
C ILE A 109 -0.13 3.71 10.07
N LEU A 110 -0.55 4.12 8.87
CA LEU A 110 -1.94 4.48 8.59
C LEU A 110 -2.88 3.27 8.70
N GLU A 111 -2.48 2.13 8.14
CA GLU A 111 -3.24 0.89 8.24
C GLU A 111 -3.24 0.32 9.64
N PHE A 112 -2.13 0.40 10.37
CA PHE A 112 -2.09 -0.03 11.77
C PHE A 112 -3.04 0.81 12.62
N LEU A 113 -3.03 2.13 12.46
CA LEU A 113 -3.95 3.02 13.18
C LEU A 113 -5.40 2.69 12.85
N THR A 114 -5.73 2.50 11.57
CA THR A 114 -7.11 2.16 11.15
C THR A 114 -7.51 0.78 11.68
N ASN A 115 -6.70 -0.25 11.49
CA ASN A 115 -6.98 -1.60 12.01
C ASN A 115 -7.08 -1.60 13.53
N TYR A 116 -6.21 -0.88 14.23
CA TYR A 116 -6.26 -0.75 15.68
C TYR A 116 -7.59 -0.13 16.14
N LEU A 117 -8.00 1.01 15.56
CA LEU A 117 -9.23 1.69 15.94
C LEU A 117 -10.47 0.79 15.85
N PHE A 118 -10.54 -0.05 14.81
CA PHE A 118 -11.70 -0.90 14.53
C PHE A 118 -11.63 -2.29 15.15
N LEU A 119 -10.44 -2.87 15.34
CA LEU A 119 -10.25 -4.25 15.81
C LEU A 119 -9.85 -4.36 17.28
N LYS A 120 -9.39 -3.29 17.95
CA LYS A 120 -8.90 -3.34 19.34
C LYS A 120 -9.90 -3.88 20.37
N LYS A 121 -11.21 -3.78 20.09
CA LYS A 121 -12.25 -4.30 20.98
C LYS A 121 -12.41 -5.83 20.89
N SER A 122 -11.89 -6.45 19.83
CA SER A 122 -12.12 -7.87 19.52
C SER A 122 -10.84 -8.69 19.45
N PHE A 123 -9.67 -8.06 19.34
CA PHE A 123 -8.39 -8.75 19.11
C PHE A 123 -7.24 -8.05 19.85
N ASP A 124 -6.23 -8.84 20.20
CA ASP A 124 -4.98 -8.35 20.80
C ASP A 124 -4.22 -7.42 19.84
N ILE A 125 -3.76 -6.29 20.37
CA ILE A 125 -2.99 -5.26 19.67
C ILE A 125 -1.71 -5.84 19.06
N LYS A 126 -1.01 -6.73 19.78
CA LYS A 126 0.21 -7.36 19.25
C LYS A 126 -0.11 -8.20 18.01
N LYS A 127 -1.23 -8.91 18.03
CA LYS A 127 -1.71 -9.70 16.89
C LYS A 127 -2.10 -8.79 15.72
N ILE A 128 -2.84 -7.70 15.98
CA ILE A 128 -3.20 -6.70 14.96
C ILE A 128 -1.94 -6.14 14.30
N GLY A 129 -0.96 -5.66 15.08
CA GLY A 129 0.28 -5.08 14.55
C GLY A 129 1.09 -6.05 13.71
N LYS A 130 1.28 -7.29 14.19
CA LYS A 130 1.99 -8.33 13.43
C LYS A 130 1.30 -8.65 12.11
N LEU A 131 -0.03 -8.75 12.11
CA LEU A 131 -0.79 -9.09 10.91
C LEU A 131 -0.86 -7.93 9.91
N THR A 132 -0.98 -6.68 10.38
CA THR A 132 -0.86 -5.49 9.51
C THR A 132 0.50 -5.49 8.82
N LEU A 133 1.59 -5.67 9.57
CA LEU A 133 2.94 -5.72 9.01
C LEU A 133 3.09 -6.83 7.97
N LEU A 134 2.65 -8.05 8.28
CA LEU A 134 2.76 -9.18 7.35
C LEU A 134 1.92 -8.97 6.09
N ALA A 135 0.68 -8.49 6.22
CA ALA A 135 -0.18 -8.19 5.07
C ALA A 135 0.48 -7.16 4.16
N ASN A 136 1.00 -6.07 4.74
CA ASN A 136 1.68 -5.00 4.02
C ASN A 136 2.97 -5.47 3.35
N VAL A 137 3.78 -6.31 4.00
CA VAL A 137 4.99 -6.86 3.38
C VAL A 137 4.64 -7.70 2.15
N ILE A 138 3.61 -8.56 2.27
CA ILE A 138 3.20 -9.43 1.16
C ILE A 138 2.62 -8.61 0.01
N SER A 139 1.72 -7.67 0.30
CA SER A 139 1.17 -6.78 -0.72
C SER A 139 2.26 -5.91 -1.34
N TYR A 140 3.23 -5.43 -0.55
CA TYR A 140 4.38 -4.67 -1.06
C TYR A 140 5.22 -5.47 -2.05
N LEU A 141 5.58 -6.70 -1.68
CA LEU A 141 6.36 -7.58 -2.55
C LEU A 141 5.61 -7.90 -3.84
N PHE A 142 4.33 -8.27 -3.74
CA PHE A 142 3.51 -8.57 -4.91
C PHE A 142 3.37 -7.35 -5.82
N GLY A 143 3.02 -6.19 -5.25
CA GLY A 143 2.85 -4.97 -6.03
C GLY A 143 4.15 -4.50 -6.67
N SER A 144 5.29 -4.59 -5.97
CA SER A 144 6.60 -4.25 -6.54
C SER A 144 6.96 -5.13 -7.74
N ILE A 145 6.63 -6.43 -7.72
CA ILE A 145 6.86 -7.34 -8.85
C ILE A 145 6.01 -6.93 -10.05
N VAL A 146 4.71 -6.68 -9.83
CA VAL A 146 3.77 -6.27 -10.89
C VAL A 146 4.21 -4.93 -11.50
N LEU A 147 4.53 -3.96 -10.66
CA LEU A 147 5.05 -2.66 -11.02
C LEU A 147 6.31 -2.77 -11.87
N TYR A 148 7.31 -3.51 -11.39
CA TYR A 148 8.54 -3.72 -12.12
C TYR A 148 8.28 -4.32 -13.51
N SER A 149 7.40 -5.32 -13.56
CA SER A 149 7.05 -6.03 -14.80
C SER A 149 6.32 -5.15 -15.81
N TYR A 150 5.52 -4.18 -15.37
CA TYR A 150 4.82 -3.28 -16.27
C TYR A 150 5.65 -2.06 -16.67
N SER A 151 6.48 -1.55 -15.76
CA SER A 151 7.17 -0.28 -15.92
C SER A 151 8.56 -0.36 -16.54
N PHE A 152 9.21 -1.52 -16.44
CA PHE A 152 10.63 -1.69 -16.79
C PHE A 152 10.95 -2.87 -17.71
N LEU A 153 10.05 -3.85 -17.83
CA LEU A 153 10.09 -4.86 -18.89
C LEU A 153 9.37 -4.32 -20.14
#